data_AF-A0AAV5AIJ2-F1
#
_entry.id   AF-A0AAV5AIJ2-F1
#
_cell.length_a   1.000
_cell.length_b   1.000
_cell.length_c   1.000
_cell.angle_alpha   90.00
_cell.angle_beta   90.00
_cell.angle_gamma   90.00
#
_symmetry.space_group_name_H-M   'P 1'
#
loop_
_entity.id
_entity.type
_entity.pdbx_description
1 polymer ?
#
loop_
_entity_poly.entity_id
_entity_poly.type
_entity_poly.pdbx_seq_one_letter_code
_entity_poly.pdbx_strand_id
1 'polypeptide(L)'
;MTYNSHVTFIQSNATRFTRRLAFKLPQFEVNDKDGTPTPHQEIIGWKHVTYARFYRDIISSAEYWLKTLGQGPHMYSSVIGLWTSGMVYRDFVHLFGLTMAGFVPQTLNLRDCSVEIAMEYFKLSNIVHIIYAPTAPIEQLKNRFQVHELIDVEQLPLVNETIISSPFSKQENGDDTVMIYHTSGSTSGKPKLVPYTRKWID
;
A
#
# COMPACT_ATOMS: atom_id res chain seq x y z
N MET A 1 4.33 0.44 27.48
CA MET A 1 4.55 1.58 26.55
C MET A 1 3.72 1.27 25.31
N THR A 2 2.95 2.22 24.80
CA THR A 2 2.13 2.01 23.58
C THR A 2 2.81 2.70 22.41
N TYR A 3 3.10 1.95 21.34
CA TYR A 3 3.75 2.47 20.14
C TYR A 3 2.73 2.96 19.13
N ASN A 4 2.97 4.12 18.54
CA ASN A 4 2.22 4.62 17.40
C ASN A 4 2.58 3.85 16.12
N SER A 5 1.77 4.04 15.09
CA SER A 5 2.09 3.64 13.72
C SER A 5 1.88 4.82 12.78
N HIS A 6 2.36 4.71 11.55
CA HIS A 6 2.07 5.69 10.51
C HIS A 6 0.56 5.91 10.33
N VAL A 7 -0.26 4.88 10.54
CA VAL A 7 -1.72 4.99 10.47
C VAL A 7 -2.31 5.81 11.62
N THR A 8 -1.79 5.68 12.85
CA THR A 8 -2.27 6.50 13.98
C THR A 8 -1.89 7.98 13.81
N PHE A 9 -0.70 8.25 13.24
CA PHE A 9 -0.31 9.61 12.88
C PHE A 9 -1.20 10.22 11.80
N ILE A 10 -1.53 9.44 10.75
CA ILE A 10 -2.45 9.88 9.69
C ILE A 10 -3.84 10.17 10.26
N GLN A 11 -4.38 9.30 11.11
CA GLN A 11 -5.67 9.49 11.78
C GLN A 11 -5.69 10.78 12.63
N SER A 12 -4.63 11.00 13.43
CA SER A 12 -4.49 12.21 14.24
C SER A 12 -4.48 13.49 13.38
N ASN A 13 -3.72 13.49 12.28
CA ASN A 13 -3.66 14.63 11.36
C ASN A 13 -4.95 14.84 10.57
N ALA A 14 -5.68 13.78 10.21
CA ALA A 14 -6.99 13.90 9.59
C ALA A 14 -8.01 14.62 10.49
N THR A 15 -7.89 14.43 11.80
CA THR A 15 -8.72 15.12 12.80
C THR A 15 -8.25 16.55 13.03
N ARG A 16 -6.94 16.78 13.19
CA ARG A 16 -6.37 18.10 13.54
C ARG A 16 -6.29 19.06 12.36
N PHE A 17 -6.04 18.54 11.16
CA PHE A 17 -5.76 19.30 9.95
C PHE A 17 -6.68 18.90 8.78
N THR A 18 -7.93 18.57 9.09
CA THR A 18 -8.97 18.03 8.18
C THR A 18 -8.99 18.65 6.78
N ARG A 19 -8.92 19.98 6.70
CA ARG A 19 -9.02 20.74 5.44
C ARG A 19 -7.66 21.10 4.82
N ARG A 20 -6.54 20.84 5.50
CA ARG A 20 -5.20 21.09 4.95
C ARG A 20 -4.87 20.04 3.89
N LEU A 21 -4.07 20.44 2.91
CA LEU A 21 -3.62 19.56 1.85
C LEU A 21 -2.61 18.54 2.39
N ALA A 22 -2.85 17.27 2.10
CA ALA A 22 -1.89 16.18 2.28
C ALA A 22 -1.12 15.91 0.97
N PHE A 23 -1.82 15.95 -0.17
CA PHE A 23 -1.20 15.75 -1.49
C PHE A 23 -1.73 16.74 -2.53
N LYS A 24 -0.88 17.01 -3.53
CA LYS A 24 -1.27 17.60 -4.82
C LYS A 24 -0.96 16.57 -5.90
N LEU A 25 -1.97 16.11 -6.60
CA LEU A 25 -1.84 15.10 -7.65
C LEU A 25 -1.83 15.79 -9.01
N PRO A 26 -0.83 15.57 -9.86
CA PRO A 26 -0.82 16.16 -11.18
C PRO A 26 -1.99 15.61 -11.99
N GLN A 27 -2.66 16.49 -12.72
CA GLN A 27 -3.65 16.12 -13.74
C GLN A 27 -2.97 16.31 -15.09
N PHE A 28 -3.02 15.28 -15.91
CA PHE A 28 -2.43 15.28 -17.24
C PHE A 28 -3.51 15.47 -18.28
N GLU A 29 -3.13 16.06 -19.41
CA GLU A 29 -3.99 16.09 -20.58
C GLU A 29 -4.28 14.67 -21.07
N VAL A 30 -5.53 14.43 -21.46
CA VAL A 30 -5.99 13.14 -21.98
C VAL A 30 -6.58 13.33 -23.37
N ASN A 31 -6.48 12.31 -24.20
CA ASN A 31 -7.10 12.26 -25.51
C ASN A 31 -8.63 12.23 -25.35
N ASP A 32 -9.32 13.22 -25.92
CA ASP A 32 -10.80 13.33 -25.84
C ASP A 32 -11.56 12.11 -26.40
N LYS A 33 -10.91 11.29 -27.23
CA LYS A 33 -11.53 10.14 -27.90
C LYS A 33 -11.54 8.86 -27.06
N ASP A 34 -10.54 8.65 -26.20
CA ASP A 34 -10.36 7.40 -25.46
C ASP A 34 -9.93 7.60 -23.99
N GLY A 35 -9.76 8.84 -23.54
CA GLY A 35 -9.37 9.19 -22.17
C GLY A 35 -7.93 8.82 -21.82
N THR A 36 -7.11 8.41 -22.78
CA THR A 36 -5.70 8.03 -22.54
C THR A 36 -4.80 9.26 -22.41
N PRO A 37 -3.74 9.22 -21.59
CA PRO A 37 -2.80 10.35 -21.50
C PRO A 37 -2.18 10.70 -22.86
N THR A 38 -2.05 11.99 -23.16
CA THR A 38 -1.37 12.43 -24.39
C THR A 38 0.12 12.05 -24.36
N PRO A 39 0.78 11.88 -25.52
CA PRO A 39 2.20 11.49 -25.59
C PRO A 39 3.14 12.48 -24.87
N HIS A 40 2.74 13.75 -24.85
CA HIS A 40 3.38 14.80 -24.08
C HIS A 40 2.57 14.95 -22.79
N GLN A 41 2.96 14.24 -21.73
CA GLN A 41 2.29 14.28 -20.42
C GLN A 41 2.43 15.66 -19.75
N GLU A 42 1.77 16.67 -20.32
CA GLU A 42 1.74 18.02 -19.79
C GLU A 42 0.79 18.08 -18.59
N ILE A 43 1.26 18.71 -17.51
CA ILE A 43 0.45 18.91 -16.31
C ILE A 43 -0.48 20.09 -16.55
N ILE A 44 -1.77 19.80 -16.71
CA ILE A 44 -2.82 20.81 -16.93
C ILE A 44 -3.44 21.33 -15.63
N GLY A 45 -3.15 20.68 -14.51
CA GLY A 45 -3.73 21.06 -13.22
C GLY A 45 -3.27 20.20 -12.05
N TRP A 46 -3.82 20.51 -10.88
CA TRP A 46 -3.52 19.80 -9.63
C TRP A 46 -4.80 19.44 -8.92
N LYS A 47 -5.04 18.14 -8.74
CA LYS A 47 -6.08 17.63 -7.85
C LYS A 47 -5.58 17.68 -6.42
N HIS A 48 -6.27 18.42 -5.58
CA HIS A 48 -5.95 18.57 -4.17
C HIS A 48 -6.57 17.45 -3.33
N VAL A 49 -5.76 16.81 -2.49
CA VAL A 49 -6.20 15.80 -1.53
C VAL A 49 -5.96 16.35 -0.13
N THR A 50 -7.02 16.47 0.67
CA THR A 50 -6.91 16.90 2.07
C THR A 50 -6.54 15.73 2.98
N TYR A 51 -6.06 16.00 4.19
CA TYR A 51 -5.82 14.94 5.19
C TYR A 51 -7.07 14.11 5.49
N ALA A 52 -8.25 14.74 5.54
CA ALA A 52 -9.51 14.02 5.73
C ALA A 52 -9.83 13.09 4.56
N ARG A 53 -9.65 13.56 3.32
CA ARG A 53 -9.84 12.73 2.13
C ARG A 53 -8.87 11.56 2.11
N PHE A 54 -7.60 11.81 2.40
CA PHE A 54 -6.56 10.80 2.41
C PHE A 54 -6.84 9.70 3.45
N TYR A 55 -7.20 10.08 4.67
CA TYR A 55 -7.53 9.12 5.71
C TYR A 55 -8.76 8.29 5.34
N ARG A 56 -9.80 8.92 4.78
CA ARG A 56 -10.97 8.19 4.28
C ARG A 56 -10.61 7.18 3.19
N ASP A 57 -9.78 7.58 2.23
CA ASP A 57 -9.32 6.68 1.15
C ASP A 57 -8.54 5.49 1.73
N ILE A 58 -7.73 5.69 2.78
CA ILE A 58 -7.04 4.60 3.51
C ILE A 58 -8.02 3.66 4.20
N ILE A 59 -9.05 4.19 4.86
CA ILE A 59 -10.09 3.37 5.53
C ILE A 59 -10.84 2.54 4.48
N SER A 60 -11.26 3.15 3.37
CA SER A 60 -11.90 2.44 2.26
C SER A 60 -11.02 1.33 1.69
N SER A 61 -9.72 1.61 1.53
CA SER A 61 -8.72 0.62 1.12
C SER A 61 -8.58 -0.52 2.13
N ALA A 62 -8.60 -0.19 3.42
CA ALA A 62 -8.51 -1.18 4.48
C ALA A 62 -9.72 -2.12 4.51
N GLU A 63 -10.95 -1.61 4.40
CA GLU A 63 -12.14 -2.45 4.32
C GLU A 63 -12.13 -3.34 3.08
N TYR A 64 -11.74 -2.78 1.94
CA TYR A 64 -11.66 -3.52 0.69
C TYR A 64 -10.70 -4.71 0.81
N TRP A 65 -9.49 -4.49 1.34
CA TRP A 65 -8.49 -5.55 1.49
C TRP A 65 -8.83 -6.52 2.60
N LEU A 66 -9.40 -6.04 3.71
CA LEU A 66 -9.90 -6.92 4.77
C LEU A 66 -10.99 -7.85 4.23
N LYS A 67 -11.89 -7.38 3.36
CA LYS A 67 -12.91 -8.24 2.75
C LYS A 67 -12.32 -9.19 1.69
N THR A 68 -11.41 -8.70 0.87
CA THR A 68 -10.83 -9.44 -0.28
C THR A 68 -9.87 -10.54 0.17
N LEU A 69 -9.03 -10.24 1.17
CA LEU A 69 -8.06 -11.18 1.74
C LEU A 69 -8.63 -11.94 2.95
N GLY A 70 -9.86 -11.56 3.34
CA GLY A 70 -10.78 -11.89 4.45
C GLY A 70 -10.86 -13.22 5.16
N GLN A 71 -10.10 -14.25 4.81
CA GLN A 71 -10.51 -15.61 5.15
C GLN A 71 -9.37 -16.45 5.74
N GLY A 72 -9.43 -16.72 7.06
CA GLY A 72 -8.62 -17.73 7.73
C GLY A 72 -8.11 -17.36 9.13
N PRO A 73 -7.57 -18.35 9.89
CA PRO A 73 -7.17 -18.19 11.29
C PRO A 73 -5.86 -17.43 11.55
N HIS A 74 -5.15 -16.97 10.52
CA HIS A 74 -3.85 -16.27 10.64
C HIS A 74 -3.81 -14.92 9.89
N MET A 75 -4.97 -14.28 9.79
CA MET A 75 -5.19 -13.12 8.94
C MET A 75 -4.36 -11.89 9.35
N TYR A 76 -4.30 -11.61 10.66
CA TYR A 76 -3.53 -10.50 11.18
C TYR A 76 -2.04 -10.81 11.13
N SER A 77 -1.25 -9.79 10.79
CA SER A 77 0.19 -9.86 10.60
C SER A 77 0.66 -10.72 9.43
N SER A 78 -0.26 -11.21 8.58
CA SER A 78 0.10 -11.87 7.33
C SER A 78 0.86 -10.91 6.41
N VAL A 79 1.93 -11.40 5.79
CA VAL A 79 2.73 -10.62 4.84
C VAL A 79 2.05 -10.63 3.47
N ILE A 80 1.86 -9.44 2.89
CA ILE A 80 1.23 -9.24 1.59
C ILE A 80 2.23 -8.58 0.66
N GLY A 81 2.52 -9.21 -0.48
CA GLY A 81 3.38 -8.61 -1.50
C GLY A 81 2.67 -7.43 -2.15
N LEU A 82 3.28 -6.25 -2.17
CA LEU A 82 2.75 -5.07 -2.86
C LEU A 82 3.73 -4.67 -3.97
N TRP A 83 3.46 -5.10 -5.20
CA TRP A 83 4.31 -4.89 -6.36
C TRP A 83 3.80 -3.73 -7.22
N THR A 84 4.24 -2.52 -6.88
CA THR A 84 3.70 -1.26 -7.43
C THR A 84 4.82 -0.30 -7.81
N SER A 85 4.47 0.86 -8.36
CA SER A 85 5.48 1.87 -8.71
C SER A 85 6.11 2.52 -7.48
N GLY A 86 5.33 2.63 -6.40
CA GLY A 86 5.68 3.36 -5.19
C GLY A 86 5.61 4.89 -5.35
N MET A 87 5.12 5.39 -6.49
CA MET A 87 5.25 6.79 -6.89
C MET A 87 3.93 7.52 -7.08
N VAL A 88 2.80 6.81 -7.10
CA VAL A 88 1.47 7.40 -7.31
C VAL A 88 0.61 7.31 -6.05
N TYR A 89 -0.35 8.22 -5.90
CA TYR A 89 -1.22 8.32 -4.72
C TYR A 89 -1.90 7.00 -4.36
N ARG A 90 -2.38 6.26 -5.36
CA ARG A 90 -2.98 4.93 -5.22
C ARG A 90 -2.07 3.97 -4.45
N ASP A 91 -0.77 3.96 -4.74
CA ASP A 91 0.19 3.06 -4.10
C ASP A 91 0.28 3.35 -2.59
N PHE A 92 0.28 4.63 -2.19
CA PHE A 92 0.28 5.02 -0.78
C PHE A 92 -1.04 4.68 -0.07
N VAL A 93 -2.18 4.91 -0.72
CA VAL A 93 -3.50 4.58 -0.17
C VAL A 93 -3.61 3.08 0.12
N HIS A 94 -3.13 2.22 -0.77
CA HIS A 94 -3.15 0.77 -0.53
C HIS A 94 -2.06 0.30 0.43
N LEU A 95 -0.86 0.88 0.39
CA LEU A 95 0.19 0.60 1.37
C LEU A 95 -0.33 0.81 2.80
N PHE A 96 -0.89 1.98 3.07
CA PHE A 96 -1.40 2.30 4.39
C PHE A 96 -2.74 1.63 4.70
N GLY A 97 -3.58 1.38 3.68
CA GLY A 97 -4.81 0.60 3.81
C GLY A 97 -4.54 -0.83 4.27
N LEU A 98 -3.51 -1.48 3.72
CA LEU A 98 -3.10 -2.83 4.13
C LEU A 98 -2.63 -2.87 5.58
N THR A 99 -1.78 -1.92 6.00
CA THR A 99 -1.43 -1.81 7.42
C THR A 99 -2.69 -1.54 8.24
N MET A 100 -3.56 -0.61 7.84
CA MET A 100 -4.78 -0.32 8.61
C MET A 100 -5.71 -1.54 8.76
N ALA A 101 -5.76 -2.40 7.75
CA ALA A 101 -6.57 -3.62 7.74
C ALA A 101 -6.03 -4.76 8.63
N GLY A 102 -4.75 -4.73 9.04
CA GLY A 102 -4.18 -5.85 9.78
C GLY A 102 -2.99 -6.56 9.15
N PHE A 103 -2.58 -6.18 7.94
CA PHE A 103 -1.55 -6.89 7.19
C PHE A 103 -0.17 -6.21 7.28
N VAL A 104 0.87 -6.98 6.95
CA VAL A 104 2.25 -6.49 6.81
C VAL A 104 2.57 -6.34 5.31
N PRO A 105 2.46 -5.15 4.72
CA PRO A 105 2.85 -4.95 3.32
C PRO A 105 4.37 -5.13 3.15
N GLN A 106 4.73 -5.90 2.14
CA GLN A 106 6.09 -6.02 1.63
C GLN A 106 6.19 -5.33 0.27
N THR A 107 6.84 -4.18 0.24
CA THR A 107 6.84 -3.32 -0.95
C THR A 107 7.89 -3.76 -1.95
N LEU A 108 7.50 -4.06 -3.19
CA LEU A 108 8.43 -4.23 -4.31
C LEU A 108 8.21 -3.14 -5.34
N ASN A 109 9.29 -2.50 -5.77
CA ASN A 109 9.24 -1.49 -6.82
C ASN A 109 9.21 -2.16 -8.20
N LEU A 110 8.26 -1.77 -9.05
CA LEU A 110 8.15 -2.25 -10.43
C LEU A 110 9.37 -1.97 -11.30
N ARG A 111 10.04 -0.83 -11.08
CA ARG A 111 11.16 -0.40 -11.94
C ARG A 111 12.43 -1.19 -11.67
N ASP A 112 12.59 -1.68 -10.44
CA ASP A 112 13.85 -2.23 -9.95
C ASP A 112 13.78 -3.74 -9.69
N CYS A 113 12.66 -4.40 -10.03
CA CYS A 113 12.43 -5.80 -9.71
C CYS A 113 11.98 -6.61 -10.94
N SER A 114 12.80 -7.59 -11.33
CA SER A 114 12.38 -8.63 -12.28
C SER A 114 11.44 -9.64 -11.60
N VAL A 115 10.81 -10.51 -12.40
CA VAL A 115 9.94 -11.58 -11.87
C VAL A 115 10.73 -12.56 -11.00
N GLU A 116 11.96 -12.89 -11.41
CA GLU A 116 12.83 -13.81 -10.69
C GLU A 116 13.16 -13.28 -9.29
N ILE A 117 13.52 -12.00 -9.22
CA ILE A 117 13.80 -11.32 -7.96
C ILE A 117 12.52 -11.26 -7.09
N ALA A 118 11.37 -10.93 -7.69
CA ALA A 118 10.09 -10.91 -6.97
C ALA A 118 9.76 -12.28 -6.37
N MET A 119 9.94 -13.37 -7.13
CA MET A 119 9.76 -14.74 -6.64
C MET A 119 10.67 -15.06 -5.45
N GLU A 120 11.94 -14.64 -5.49
CA GLU A 120 12.87 -14.87 -4.38
C GLU A 120 12.39 -14.16 -3.11
N TYR A 121 12.00 -12.89 -3.22
CA TYR A 121 11.45 -12.14 -2.09
C TYR A 121 10.18 -12.76 -1.53
N PHE A 122 9.26 -13.19 -2.39
CA PHE A 122 7.99 -13.77 -1.95
C PHE A 122 8.20 -15.12 -1.25
N LYS A 123 9.15 -15.93 -1.73
CA LYS A 123 9.56 -17.17 -1.06
C LYS A 123 10.18 -16.91 0.32
N LEU A 124 11.08 -15.92 0.42
CA LEU A 124 11.73 -15.60 1.70
C LEU A 124 10.75 -15.13 2.78
N SER A 125 9.58 -14.64 2.36
CA SER A 125 8.60 -13.98 3.24
C SER A 125 7.33 -14.81 3.44
N ASN A 126 7.30 -16.04 2.89
CA ASN A 126 6.14 -16.94 2.90
C ASN A 126 4.83 -16.26 2.47
N ILE A 127 4.91 -15.37 1.49
CA ILE A 127 3.75 -14.62 1.01
C ILE A 127 2.79 -15.56 0.27
N VAL A 128 1.50 -15.43 0.56
CA VAL A 128 0.42 -16.13 -0.16
C VAL A 128 -0.30 -15.21 -1.15
N HIS A 129 -0.42 -13.93 -0.80
CA HIS A 129 -1.15 -12.94 -1.58
C HIS A 129 -0.23 -11.86 -2.14
N ILE A 130 -0.38 -11.56 -3.43
CA ILE A 130 0.33 -10.47 -4.11
C ILE A 130 -0.70 -9.48 -4.66
N ILE A 131 -0.54 -8.21 -4.32
CA ILE A 131 -1.24 -7.10 -4.94
C ILE A 131 -0.27 -6.44 -5.94
N TYR A 132 -0.69 -6.23 -7.17
CA TYR A 132 0.20 -5.74 -8.24
C TYR A 132 -0.44 -4.59 -9.03
N ALA A 133 0.37 -3.63 -9.50
CA ALA A 133 -0.14 -2.63 -10.45
C ALA A 133 -0.32 -3.27 -11.84
N PRO A 134 -1.29 -2.82 -12.67
CA PRO A 134 -1.60 -3.45 -13.96
C PRO A 134 -0.41 -3.62 -14.93
N THR A 135 0.62 -2.79 -14.79
CA THR A 135 1.85 -2.85 -15.60
C THR A 135 2.88 -3.88 -15.11
N ALA A 136 2.61 -4.60 -14.02
CA ALA A 136 3.52 -5.61 -13.49
C ALA A 136 3.54 -6.89 -14.34
N PRO A 137 4.69 -7.55 -14.51
CA PRO A 137 4.79 -8.82 -15.23
C PRO A 137 4.30 -10.02 -14.39
N ILE A 138 3.03 -9.99 -13.98
CA ILE A 138 2.46 -10.89 -12.95
C ILE A 138 2.15 -12.31 -13.47
N GLU A 139 2.00 -12.51 -14.78
CA GLU A 139 1.46 -13.76 -15.36
C GLU A 139 2.20 -15.02 -14.88
N GLN A 140 3.52 -14.93 -14.76
CA GLN A 140 4.37 -16.04 -14.33
C GLN A 140 4.19 -16.41 -12.84
N LEU A 141 3.56 -15.55 -12.05
CA LEU A 141 3.33 -15.72 -10.61
C LEU A 141 1.92 -16.26 -10.29
N LYS A 142 0.96 -16.15 -11.21
CA LYS A 142 -0.45 -16.55 -11.00
C LYS A 142 -0.63 -18.02 -10.60
N ASN A 143 0.25 -18.89 -11.06
CA ASN A 143 0.18 -20.33 -10.76
C ASN A 143 0.71 -20.69 -9.37
N ARG A 144 1.32 -19.73 -8.65
CA ARG A 144 2.01 -19.97 -7.37
C ARG A 144 1.46 -19.13 -6.22
N PHE A 145 0.84 -18.01 -6.53
CA PHE A 145 0.36 -17.05 -5.55
C PHE A 145 -1.08 -16.63 -5.88
N GLN A 146 -1.82 -16.24 -4.85
CA GLN A 146 -3.10 -15.57 -5.07
C GLN A 146 -2.81 -14.11 -5.44
N VAL A 147 -3.04 -13.75 -6.69
CA VAL A 147 -2.74 -12.39 -7.17
C VAL A 147 -4.01 -11.55 -7.25
N HIS A 148 -3.87 -10.27 -6.96
CA HIS A 148 -4.93 -9.28 -6.93
C HIS A 148 -4.45 -8.03 -7.65
N GLU A 149 -5.19 -7.58 -8.65
CA GLU A 149 -4.85 -6.32 -9.30
C GLU A 149 -5.15 -5.14 -8.36
N LEU A 150 -4.26 -4.16 -8.35
CA LEU A 150 -4.43 -2.93 -7.59
C LEU A 150 -5.52 -2.07 -8.25
N ILE A 151 -6.62 -1.87 -7.53
CA ILE A 151 -7.75 -1.06 -7.99
C ILE A 151 -7.50 0.43 -7.82
N ASP A 152 -8.16 1.28 -8.60
CA ASP A 152 -8.07 2.72 -8.40
C ASP A 152 -8.77 3.19 -7.13
N VAL A 153 -8.27 4.28 -6.53
CA VAL A 153 -8.83 4.84 -5.30
C VAL A 153 -10.29 5.27 -5.50
N GLU A 154 -10.64 5.72 -6.69
CA GLU A 154 -11.99 6.10 -7.10
C GLU A 154 -12.97 4.91 -7.17
N GLN A 155 -12.45 3.68 -7.28
CA GLN A 155 -13.25 2.45 -7.33
C GLN A 155 -13.46 1.82 -5.95
N LEU A 156 -12.79 2.35 -4.91
CA LEU A 156 -12.94 1.86 -3.55
C LEU A 156 -14.35 2.10 -3.01
N PRO A 157 -14.87 1.18 -2.16
CA PRO A 157 -16.18 1.36 -1.57
C PRO A 157 -16.22 2.62 -0.71
N LEU A 158 -17.35 3.33 -0.76
CA LEU A 158 -17.63 4.39 0.18
C LEU A 158 -17.86 3.77 1.55
N VAL A 159 -17.02 4.15 2.49
CA VAL A 159 -17.15 3.73 3.89
C VAL A 159 -17.86 4.83 4.65
N ASN A 160 -18.90 4.45 5.39
CA ASN A 160 -19.42 5.33 6.43
C ASN A 160 -18.33 5.41 7.50
N GLU A 161 -18.05 6.61 8.03
CA GLU A 161 -16.97 6.90 8.99
C GLU A 161 -17.09 6.17 10.35
N THR A 162 -17.80 5.05 10.42
CA THR A 162 -17.65 4.06 11.48
C THR A 162 -16.19 3.62 11.51
N ILE A 163 -15.49 4.14 12.50
CA ILE A 163 -14.11 3.83 12.85
C ILE A 163 -13.90 2.33 12.72
N ILE A 164 -13.21 1.88 11.66
CA ILE A 164 -12.58 0.57 11.72
C ILE A 164 -11.68 0.64 12.94
N SER A 165 -11.99 -0.12 13.98
CA SER A 165 -11.05 -0.35 15.07
C SER A 165 -9.88 -1.10 14.44
N SER A 166 -8.91 -0.37 13.89
CA SER A 166 -7.74 -1.00 13.28
C SER A 166 -7.11 -1.88 14.36
N PRO A 167 -6.82 -3.16 14.07
CA PRO A 167 -6.15 -4.05 15.02
C PRO A 167 -4.80 -3.50 15.49
N PHE A 168 -4.24 -2.54 14.74
CA PHE A 168 -2.97 -1.89 15.05
C PHE A 168 -3.10 -0.55 15.79
N SER A 169 -4.32 -0.10 16.12
CA SER A 169 -4.56 1.23 16.71
C SER A 169 -3.84 1.45 18.04
N LYS A 170 -3.56 0.38 18.82
CA LYS A 170 -2.60 0.36 19.94
C LYS A 170 -2.10 -1.07 20.16
N GLN A 171 -0.82 -1.34 19.89
CA GLN A 171 -0.19 -2.59 20.33
C GLN A 171 0.99 -2.29 21.24
N GLU A 172 1.23 -3.21 22.17
CA GLU A 172 2.18 -3.05 23.27
C GLU A 172 3.60 -3.48 22.89
N ASN A 173 3.77 -4.22 21.78
CA ASN A 173 5.06 -4.75 21.35
C ASN A 173 5.73 -3.88 20.27
N GLY A 174 6.88 -3.30 20.59
CA GLY A 174 7.65 -2.47 19.66
C GLY A 174 8.35 -3.25 18.54
N ASP A 175 8.50 -4.57 18.70
CA ASP A 175 9.18 -5.45 17.75
C ASP A 175 8.24 -6.00 16.65
N ASP A 176 6.94 -5.71 16.72
CA ASP A 176 6.00 -6.12 15.67
C ASP A 176 6.37 -5.43 14.36
N THR A 177 6.49 -6.23 13.30
CA THR A 177 6.77 -5.73 11.94
C THR A 177 5.51 -5.11 11.36
N VAL A 178 5.63 -3.87 10.88
CA VAL A 178 4.52 -3.13 10.27
C VAL A 178 4.62 -3.07 8.75
N MET A 179 5.82 -3.19 8.20
CA MET A 179 6.13 -3.22 6.78
C MET A 179 7.45 -3.97 6.56
N ILE A 180 7.66 -4.52 5.37
CA ILE A 180 8.93 -5.12 4.96
C ILE A 180 9.45 -4.37 3.72
N TYR A 181 10.65 -3.81 3.86
CA TYR A 181 11.41 -3.23 2.75
C TYR A 181 12.52 -4.17 2.31
N HIS A 182 13.27 -3.74 1.29
CA HIS A 182 14.39 -4.49 0.77
C HIS A 182 15.62 -3.62 0.61
N THR A 183 16.79 -4.21 0.84
CA THR A 183 18.06 -3.61 0.41
C THR A 183 18.23 -3.79 -1.10
N SER A 184 18.91 -2.88 -1.80
CA SER A 184 19.23 -3.04 -3.23
C SER A 184 20.07 -4.28 -3.58
N GLY A 185 20.74 -4.90 -2.58
CA GLY A 185 21.55 -6.11 -2.80
C GLY A 185 22.88 -5.86 -3.50
N SER A 186 23.29 -4.60 -3.68
CA SER A 186 24.49 -4.20 -4.45
C SER A 186 25.80 -4.80 -3.93
N THR A 187 25.90 -5.08 -2.63
CA THR A 187 27.13 -5.63 -2.01
C THR A 187 27.15 -7.16 -1.96
N SER A 188 26.01 -7.81 -1.71
CA SER A 188 25.93 -9.27 -1.57
C SER A 188 25.44 -9.99 -2.83
N GLY A 189 25.09 -9.25 -3.89
CA GLY A 189 24.42 -9.78 -5.08
C GLY A 189 23.01 -10.34 -4.82
N LYS A 190 22.55 -10.27 -3.57
CA LYS A 190 21.27 -10.79 -3.09
C LYS A 190 20.62 -9.78 -2.18
N PRO A 191 19.46 -9.25 -2.55
CA PRO A 191 18.67 -8.43 -1.67
C PRO A 191 18.23 -9.14 -0.39
N LYS A 192 18.06 -8.38 0.68
CA LYS A 192 17.62 -8.87 1.99
C LYS A 192 16.31 -8.20 2.39
N LEU A 193 15.46 -8.96 3.09
CA LEU A 193 14.29 -8.42 3.76
C LEU A 193 14.74 -7.52 4.92
N VAL A 194 14.14 -6.35 5.04
CA VAL A 194 14.34 -5.40 6.13
C VAL A 194 13.00 -5.19 6.82
N PRO A 195 12.73 -5.92 7.92
CA PRO A 195 11.54 -5.72 8.71
C PRO A 195 11.56 -4.34 9.37
N TYR A 196 10.59 -3.51 9.03
CA TYR A 196 10.38 -2.23 9.68
C TYR A 196 9.43 -2.44 10.85
N THR A 197 9.94 -2.24 12.07
CA THR A 197 9.20 -2.55 13.31
C THR A 197 8.57 -1.29 13.89
N ARG A 198 7.56 -1.43 14.75
CA ARG A 198 6.87 -0.29 15.38
C ARG A 198 7.82 0.70 16.06
N LYS A 199 8.84 0.20 16.76
CA LYS A 199 9.84 1.03 17.44
C LYS A 199 10.69 1.90 16.50
N TRP A 200 10.71 1.60 15.19
CA TRP A 200 11.38 2.44 14.18
C TRP A 200 10.49 3.59 13.69
N ILE A 201 9.17 3.51 13.91
CA ILE A 201 8.18 4.48 13.43
C ILE A 201 7.74 5.46 14.52
N ASP A 202 7.60 4.97 15.76
CA ASP A 202 7.19 5.78 16.91
C ASP A 202 8.20 6.90 17.24
#